data_AF-A0A1H7H5B6-F1
#
_entry.id   AF-A0A1H7H5B6-F1
#
_cell.length_a   1.000
_cell.length_b   1.000
_cell.length_c   1.000
_cell.angle_alpha   90.00
_cell.angle_beta   90.00
_cell.angle_gamma   90.00
#
_symmetry.space_group_name_H-M   'P 1'
#
loop_
_entity.id
_entity.type
_entity.pdbx_description
1 polymer ?
#
loop_
_entity_poly.entity_id
_entity_poly.type
_entity_poly.pdbx_seq_one_letter_code
_entity_poly.pdbx_strand_id
1 'polypeptide(L)'
;MVKNLFKKLKQSKSFNNYYLLVFTVIVLTIAIQSIIQFSLAQQRRDALRINIAGRQRMLSQMLVKNVYQCKYATCDYGKMRLAINKLSSVNDALQKGSDAMGLEPLDNVEIQNNFDKLQPHLYYILDTLENFNQLEEVSIEDLSAEVDQFLFIMDTIVTQFQKASEKDIKALMIIELELAVFSLVILIVEIFFFINPSIKKITVQNKKLKEISWHQTHAFKSHMTNIKNFNHVLGIEKNMEHKKEIISFLMKELKDLEDVSNNMVKSLEKEQ
;
A
#
# COMPACT_ATOMS: atom_id res chain seq x y z
N MET A 1 11.30 15.11 28.84
CA MET A 1 12.03 14.93 27.56
C MET A 1 11.15 15.18 26.32
N VAL A 2 9.89 14.72 26.30
CA VAL A 2 8.95 14.88 25.16
C VAL A 2 8.53 16.34 24.88
N LYS A 3 8.34 17.17 25.91
CA LYS A 3 7.96 18.60 25.74
C LYS A 3 9.01 19.45 25.01
N ASN A 4 10.29 19.09 25.07
CA ASN A 4 11.37 19.81 24.36
C ASN A 4 11.52 19.37 22.90
N LEU A 5 11.04 18.18 22.53
CA LEU A 5 10.98 17.75 21.13
C LEU A 5 9.96 18.59 20.33
N PHE A 6 8.79 18.86 20.91
CA PHE A 6 7.76 19.70 20.28
C PHE A 6 8.14 21.18 20.20
N LYS A 7 8.98 21.68 21.12
CA LYS A 7 9.44 23.08 21.10
C LYS A 7 10.49 23.33 20.01
N LYS A 8 11.31 22.32 19.65
CA LYS A 8 12.25 22.37 18.52
C LYS A 8 11.57 22.26 17.15
N LEU A 9 10.38 21.67 17.05
CA LEU A 9 9.59 21.63 15.82
C LEU A 9 8.94 22.99 15.46
N LYS A 10 8.87 23.94 16.41
CA LYS A 10 8.28 25.27 16.19
C LYS A 10 9.24 26.25 15.49
N GLN A 11 10.48 25.83 15.22
CA GLN A 11 11.54 26.69 14.69
C GLN A 11 12.19 26.03 13.46
N SER A 12 11.39 25.59 12.50
CA SER A 12 11.88 25.11 11.21
C SER A 12 11.35 26.00 10.09
N LYS A 13 12.28 26.42 9.23
CA LYS A 13 12.06 27.04 7.93
C LYS A 13 10.78 26.50 7.28
N SER A 14 9.97 27.41 6.73
CA SER A 14 8.83 27.17 5.82
C SER A 14 8.82 25.76 5.22
N PHE A 15 8.33 24.77 5.98
CA PHE A 15 8.08 23.44 5.43
C PHE A 15 6.93 23.69 4.47
N ASN A 16 7.22 23.65 3.18
CA ASN A 16 6.24 24.00 2.18
C ASN A 16 5.09 23.00 2.35
N ASN A 17 3.90 23.45 2.79
CA ASN A 17 2.78 22.57 3.15
C ASN A 17 2.39 21.59 2.02
N TYR A 18 2.82 21.88 0.79
CA TYR A 18 2.77 20.95 -0.34
C TYR A 18 3.53 19.63 -0.11
N TYR A 19 4.75 19.67 0.44
CA TYR A 19 5.52 18.46 0.75
C TYR A 19 4.82 17.61 1.82
N LEU A 20 4.11 18.25 2.76
CA LEU A 20 3.30 17.56 3.74
C LEU A 20 2.18 16.78 3.06
N LEU A 21 1.43 17.40 2.13
CA LEU A 21 0.40 16.69 1.37
C LEU A 21 0.97 15.52 0.56
N VAL A 22 2.05 15.75 -0.19
CA VAL A 22 2.67 14.67 -0.98
C VAL A 22 3.13 13.53 -0.09
N PHE A 23 3.75 13.85 1.05
CA PHE A 23 4.17 12.86 2.03
C PHE A 23 2.98 12.09 2.61
N THR A 24 1.91 12.77 3.00
CA THR A 24 0.69 12.15 3.52
C THR A 24 0.07 11.20 2.49
N VAL A 25 -0.04 11.61 1.23
CA VAL A 25 -0.53 10.74 0.14
C VAL A 25 0.33 9.50 -0.02
N ILE A 26 1.65 9.64 -0.03
CA ILE A 26 2.59 8.51 -0.15
C ILE A 26 2.41 7.54 1.02
N VAL A 27 2.39 8.05 2.26
CA VAL A 27 2.25 7.23 3.47
C VAL A 27 0.92 6.49 3.50
N LEU A 28 -0.18 7.18 3.20
CA LEU A 28 -1.52 6.57 3.15
C LEU A 28 -1.59 5.49 2.06
N THR A 29 -1.01 5.75 0.89
CA THR A 29 -0.98 4.78 -0.22
C THR A 29 -0.19 3.53 0.16
N ILE A 30 1.00 3.67 0.75
CA ILE A 30 1.81 2.54 1.19
C ILE A 30 1.09 1.73 2.28
N ALA A 31 0.44 2.41 3.23
CA ALA A 31 -0.30 1.75 4.30
C ALA A 31 -1.47 0.92 3.75
N ILE A 32 -2.30 1.51 2.90
CA ILE A 32 -3.43 0.82 2.25
C ILE A 32 -2.93 -0.37 1.42
N GLN A 33 -1.89 -0.16 0.59
CA GLN A 33 -1.33 -1.23 -0.23
C GLN A 33 -0.76 -2.38 0.61
N SER A 34 -0.12 -2.08 1.73
CA SER A 34 0.43 -3.10 2.63
C SER A 34 -0.67 -3.97 3.24
N ILE A 35 -1.80 -3.37 3.63
CA ILE A 35 -2.97 -4.09 4.14
C ILE A 35 -3.58 -4.98 3.04
N ILE A 36 -3.71 -4.46 1.81
CA ILE A 36 -4.23 -5.24 0.68
C ILE A 36 -3.33 -6.43 0.37
N GLN A 37 -2.01 -6.23 0.32
CA GLN A 37 -1.08 -7.33 0.05
C GLN A 37 -1.10 -8.40 1.14
N PHE A 38 -1.20 -7.99 2.40
CA PHE A 38 -1.37 -8.91 3.52
C PHE A 38 -2.67 -9.72 3.39
N SER A 39 -3.78 -9.05 3.09
CA SER A 39 -5.10 -9.66 2.85
C SER A 39 -5.05 -10.70 1.73
N LEU A 40 -4.48 -10.35 0.56
CA LEU A 40 -4.34 -11.27 -0.57
C LEU A 40 -3.46 -12.48 -0.24
N ALA A 41 -2.41 -12.28 0.56
CA ALA A 41 -1.56 -13.38 1.01
C ALA A 41 -2.33 -14.35 1.92
N GLN A 42 -3.14 -13.85 2.86
CA GLN A 42 -4.00 -14.68 3.70
C GLN A 42 -5.03 -15.44 2.84
N GLN A 43 -5.70 -14.75 1.92
CA GLN A 43 -6.70 -15.37 1.05
C GLN A 43 -6.12 -16.52 0.21
N ARG A 44 -4.88 -16.36 -0.28
CA ARG A 44 -4.18 -17.44 -1.01
C ARG A 44 -3.92 -18.65 -0.13
N ARG A 45 -3.55 -18.46 1.15
CA ARG A 45 -3.37 -19.55 2.13
C ARG A 45 -4.69 -20.27 2.41
N ASP A 46 -5.76 -19.52 2.64
CA ASP A 46 -7.08 -20.10 2.89
C ASP A 46 -7.59 -20.90 1.69
N ALA A 47 -7.47 -20.34 0.47
CA ALA A 47 -7.85 -21.01 -0.76
C ALA A 47 -7.05 -22.30 -0.98
N LEU A 48 -5.76 -22.30 -0.65
CA LEU A 48 -4.92 -23.50 -0.69
C LEU A 48 -5.45 -24.56 0.28
N ARG A 49 -5.73 -24.19 1.54
CA ARG A 49 -6.28 -25.11 2.55
C ARG A 49 -7.62 -25.69 2.12
N ILE A 50 -8.55 -24.87 1.64
CA ILE A 50 -9.85 -25.29 1.10
C ILE A 50 -9.67 -26.29 -0.05
N ASN A 51 -8.75 -26.02 -0.97
CA ASN A 51 -8.48 -26.89 -2.12
C ASN A 51 -7.88 -28.24 -1.70
N ILE A 52 -6.97 -28.23 -0.71
CA ILE A 52 -6.37 -29.44 -0.13
C ILE A 52 -7.43 -30.26 0.62
N ALA A 53 -8.25 -29.64 1.45
CA ALA A 53 -9.37 -30.30 2.13
C ALA A 53 -10.36 -30.87 1.11
N GLY A 54 -10.68 -30.12 0.05
CA GLY A 54 -11.52 -30.58 -1.05
C GLY A 54 -10.98 -31.84 -1.73
N ARG A 55 -9.64 -31.99 -1.86
CA ARG A 55 -9.01 -33.20 -2.41
C ARG A 55 -9.22 -34.44 -1.54
N GLN A 56 -9.42 -34.30 -0.22
CA GLN A 56 -9.69 -35.45 0.65
C GLN A 56 -10.94 -36.22 0.22
N ARG A 57 -12.00 -35.49 -0.18
CA ARG A 57 -13.26 -36.08 -0.68
C ARG A 57 -13.04 -36.92 -1.94
N MET A 58 -12.26 -36.38 -2.87
CA MET A 58 -11.92 -37.10 -4.10
C MET A 58 -11.06 -38.33 -3.81
N LEU A 59 -10.09 -38.22 -2.89
CA LEU A 59 -9.22 -39.33 -2.51
C LEU A 59 -10.00 -40.46 -1.84
N SER A 60 -10.90 -40.17 -0.90
CA SER A 60 -11.70 -41.20 -0.22
C SER A 60 -12.60 -41.97 -1.20
N GLN A 61 -13.30 -41.26 -2.10
CA GLN A 61 -14.10 -41.90 -3.17
C GLN A 61 -13.25 -42.70 -4.15
N MET A 62 -12.07 -42.19 -4.51
CA MET A 62 -11.16 -42.88 -5.40
C MET A 62 -10.68 -44.21 -4.79
N LEU A 63 -10.53 -44.30 -3.46
CA LEU A 63 -10.17 -45.55 -2.80
C LEU A 63 -11.26 -46.62 -2.96
N VAL A 64 -12.53 -46.28 -2.75
CA VAL A 64 -13.66 -47.22 -2.99
C VAL A 64 -13.63 -47.72 -4.44
N LYS A 65 -13.44 -46.81 -5.39
CA LYS A 65 -13.33 -47.17 -6.81
C LYS A 65 -12.14 -48.09 -7.10
N ASN A 66 -10.98 -47.84 -6.48
CA ASN A 66 -9.80 -48.67 -6.66
C ASN A 66 -10.03 -50.07 -6.07
N VAL A 67 -10.66 -50.18 -4.90
CA VAL A 67 -11.01 -51.48 -4.29
C VAL A 67 -11.93 -52.28 -5.21
N TYR A 68 -12.98 -51.63 -5.74
CA TYR A 68 -13.86 -52.26 -6.72
C TYR A 68 -13.09 -52.74 -7.96
N GLN A 69 -12.21 -51.90 -8.51
CA GLN A 69 -11.38 -52.27 -9.65
C GLN A 69 -10.43 -53.44 -9.33
N CYS A 70 -9.84 -53.46 -8.14
CA CYS A 70 -8.94 -54.53 -7.72
C CYS A 70 -9.66 -55.87 -7.52
N LYS A 71 -10.94 -55.86 -7.14
CA LYS A 71 -11.76 -57.07 -7.02
C LYS A 71 -12.22 -57.65 -8.35
N TYR A 72 -12.54 -56.79 -9.33
CA TYR A 72 -13.24 -57.23 -10.54
C TYR A 72 -12.47 -57.00 -11.84
N ALA A 73 -11.28 -56.41 -11.78
CA ALA A 73 -10.45 -56.06 -12.93
C ALA A 73 -8.95 -56.02 -12.56
N THR A 74 -8.12 -55.41 -13.40
CA THR A 74 -6.70 -55.24 -13.12
C THR A 74 -6.48 -54.19 -12.04
N CYS A 75 -5.89 -54.63 -10.92
CA CYS A 75 -5.53 -53.77 -9.81
C CYS A 75 -4.25 -52.96 -10.08
N ASP A 76 -4.26 -51.68 -9.70
CA ASP A 76 -3.06 -50.83 -9.64
C ASP A 76 -2.74 -50.51 -8.16
N TYR A 77 -2.02 -51.44 -7.53
CA TYR A 77 -1.61 -51.33 -6.13
C TYR A 77 -0.73 -50.11 -5.86
N GLY A 78 0.07 -49.67 -6.85
CA GLY A 78 0.94 -48.51 -6.72
C GLY A 78 0.13 -47.22 -6.58
N LYS A 79 -0.86 -47.02 -7.45
CA LYS A 79 -1.77 -45.88 -7.39
C LYS A 79 -2.61 -45.88 -6.11
N MET A 80 -3.08 -47.05 -5.69
CA MET A 80 -3.86 -47.19 -4.46
C MET A 80 -3.03 -46.83 -3.22
N ARG A 81 -1.81 -47.35 -3.10
CA ARG A 81 -0.91 -47.01 -1.98
C ARG A 81 -0.58 -45.53 -1.92
N LEU A 82 -0.35 -44.89 -3.08
CA LEU A 82 -0.15 -43.45 -3.15
C LEU A 82 -1.36 -42.67 -2.64
N ALA A 83 -2.57 -43.13 -2.95
CA ALA A 83 -3.82 -42.51 -2.53
C ALA A 83 -4.04 -42.62 -1.02
N ILE A 84 -3.79 -43.79 -0.43
CA ILE A 84 -3.86 -44.04 1.02
C ILE A 84 -2.87 -43.13 1.76
N ASN A 85 -1.61 -43.11 1.32
CA ASN A 85 -0.58 -42.26 1.92
C ASN A 85 -0.93 -40.76 1.80
N LYS A 86 -1.48 -40.34 0.66
CA LYS A 86 -1.94 -38.95 0.48
C LYS A 86 -3.13 -38.62 1.37
N LEU A 87 -4.10 -39.51 1.51
CA LEU A 87 -5.27 -39.29 2.36
C LEU A 87 -4.81 -39.05 3.81
N SER A 88 -4.00 -39.98 4.35
CA SER A 88 -3.48 -39.89 5.72
C SER A 88 -2.60 -38.64 5.94
N SER A 89 -1.57 -38.44 5.11
CA SER A 89 -0.62 -37.32 5.29
C SER A 89 -1.26 -35.94 5.13
N VAL A 90 -2.24 -35.80 4.24
CA VAL A 90 -2.97 -34.54 4.08
C VAL A 90 -3.93 -34.31 5.24
N ASN A 91 -4.61 -35.35 5.75
CA ASN A 91 -5.45 -35.22 6.93
C ASN A 91 -4.63 -34.71 8.14
N ASP A 92 -3.43 -35.26 8.34
CA ASP A 92 -2.50 -34.78 9.37
C ASP A 92 -2.06 -33.33 9.11
N ALA A 93 -1.67 -33.00 7.88
CA ALA A 93 -1.21 -31.66 7.52
C ALA A 93 -2.30 -30.58 7.67
N LEU A 94 -3.57 -30.92 7.43
CA LEU A 94 -4.71 -30.00 7.61
C LEU A 94 -4.96 -29.63 9.08
N GLN A 95 -4.58 -30.51 10.01
CA GLN A 95 -4.75 -30.31 11.45
C GLN A 95 -3.48 -29.73 12.10
N LYS A 96 -2.32 -30.34 11.82
CA LYS A 96 -1.05 -30.02 12.49
C LYS A 96 -0.20 -28.99 11.74
N GLY A 97 -0.57 -28.68 10.50
CA GLY A 97 0.24 -27.86 9.60
C GLY A 97 1.32 -28.67 8.86
N SER A 98 1.88 -28.06 7.83
CA SER A 98 2.98 -28.58 7.02
C SER A 98 3.60 -27.45 6.18
N ASP A 99 4.84 -27.08 6.49
CA ASP A 99 5.58 -26.09 5.71
C ASP A 99 5.75 -26.53 4.24
N ALA A 100 5.94 -27.83 4.01
CA ALA A 100 6.06 -28.41 2.67
C ALA A 100 4.77 -28.24 1.84
N MET A 101 3.60 -28.18 2.50
CA MET A 101 2.31 -27.92 1.84
C MET A 101 1.85 -26.47 1.98
N GLY A 102 2.63 -25.60 2.63
CA GLY A 102 2.23 -24.21 2.91
C GLY A 102 1.02 -24.10 3.84
N LEU A 103 0.87 -25.03 4.77
CA LEU A 103 -0.23 -25.09 5.72
C LEU A 103 0.26 -24.73 7.12
N GLU A 104 -0.38 -23.76 7.75
CA GLU A 104 -0.19 -23.50 9.18
C GLU A 104 -0.99 -24.54 10.01
N PRO A 105 -0.67 -24.74 11.29
CA PRO A 105 -1.51 -25.54 12.19
C PRO A 105 -2.95 -25.02 12.23
N LEU A 106 -3.91 -25.92 12.45
CA LEU A 106 -5.30 -25.54 12.69
C LEU A 106 -5.42 -24.96 14.11
N ASP A 107 -6.05 -23.79 14.21
CA ASP A 107 -6.31 -23.08 15.47
C ASP A 107 -7.81 -23.07 15.84
N ASN A 108 -8.68 -23.41 14.90
CA ASN A 108 -10.12 -23.39 15.08
C ASN A 108 -10.63 -24.69 15.75
N VAL A 109 -11.06 -24.56 17.01
CA VAL A 109 -11.59 -25.65 17.83
C VAL A 109 -12.82 -26.32 17.22
N GLU A 110 -13.72 -25.56 16.58
CA GLU A 110 -14.94 -26.11 15.98
C GLU A 110 -14.61 -27.01 14.77
N ILE A 111 -13.64 -26.60 13.97
CA ILE A 111 -13.15 -27.40 12.83
C ILE A 111 -12.40 -28.62 13.34
N GLN A 112 -11.57 -28.47 14.38
CA GLN A 112 -10.85 -29.59 15.01
C GLN A 112 -11.83 -30.65 15.52
N ASN A 113 -12.91 -30.26 16.19
CA ASN A 113 -13.94 -31.19 16.65
C ASN A 113 -14.58 -32.01 15.50
N ASN A 114 -14.67 -31.47 14.29
CA ASN A 114 -15.15 -32.22 13.14
C ASN A 114 -14.08 -33.15 12.57
N PHE A 115 -12.80 -32.78 12.62
CA PHE A 115 -11.71 -33.73 12.36
C PHE A 115 -11.70 -34.90 13.36
N ASP A 116 -11.96 -34.63 14.64
CA ASP A 116 -12.03 -35.68 15.66
C ASP A 116 -13.17 -36.67 15.38
N LYS A 117 -14.31 -36.19 14.86
CA LYS A 117 -15.42 -37.03 14.40
C LYS A 117 -15.13 -37.77 13.09
N LEU A 118 -14.32 -37.17 12.21
CA LEU A 118 -13.89 -37.78 10.96
C LEU A 118 -12.92 -38.95 11.22
N GLN A 119 -12.15 -38.87 12.30
CA GLN A 119 -11.00 -39.73 12.57
C GLN A 119 -11.33 -41.24 12.64
N PRO A 120 -12.41 -41.71 13.30
CA PRO A 120 -12.77 -43.12 13.31
C PRO A 120 -13.02 -43.68 11.90
N HIS A 121 -13.74 -42.93 11.06
CA HIS A 121 -14.02 -43.33 9.67
C HIS A 121 -12.74 -43.37 8.83
N LEU A 122 -11.86 -42.38 9.01
CA LEU A 122 -10.55 -42.40 8.35
C LEU A 122 -9.72 -43.61 8.79
N TYR A 123 -9.67 -43.92 10.09
CA TYR A 123 -8.93 -45.09 10.57
C TYR A 123 -9.50 -46.39 10.03
N TYR A 124 -10.82 -46.53 9.97
CA TYR A 124 -11.43 -47.71 9.34
C TYR A 124 -10.98 -47.85 7.88
N ILE A 125 -11.03 -46.77 7.09
CA ILE A 125 -10.60 -46.77 5.68
C ILE A 125 -9.12 -47.16 5.56
N LEU A 126 -8.25 -46.61 6.41
CA LEU A 126 -6.81 -46.86 6.34
C LEU A 126 -6.46 -48.29 6.75
N ASP A 127 -7.06 -48.80 7.84
CA ASP A 127 -6.84 -50.15 8.38
C ASP A 127 -7.35 -51.23 7.42
N THR A 128 -8.58 -51.05 6.92
CA THR A 128 -9.19 -51.95 5.92
C THR A 128 -8.34 -52.08 4.65
N LEU A 129 -7.58 -51.05 4.30
CA LEU A 129 -6.79 -50.98 3.07
C LEU A 129 -5.28 -51.11 3.31
N GLU A 130 -4.84 -51.41 4.53
CA GLU A 130 -3.41 -51.55 4.85
C GLU A 130 -2.81 -52.80 4.19
N ASN A 131 -3.54 -53.92 4.25
CA ASN A 131 -3.08 -55.19 3.70
C ASN A 131 -3.74 -55.52 2.35
N PHE A 132 -3.01 -55.26 1.27
CA PHE A 132 -3.50 -55.50 -0.08
C PHE A 132 -3.79 -56.96 -0.42
N ASN A 133 -3.23 -57.92 0.32
CA ASN A 133 -3.49 -59.34 0.09
C ASN A 133 -4.90 -59.77 0.53
N GLN A 134 -5.59 -58.95 1.32
CA GLN A 134 -6.93 -59.24 1.84
C GLN A 134 -8.02 -58.40 1.14
N LEU A 135 -7.68 -57.69 0.06
CA LEU A 135 -8.66 -56.84 -0.63
C LEU A 135 -9.86 -57.60 -1.17
N GLU A 136 -9.72 -58.88 -1.51
CA GLU A 136 -10.85 -59.73 -1.95
C GLU A 136 -11.88 -59.95 -0.83
N GLU A 137 -11.44 -59.95 0.42
CA GLU A 137 -12.27 -60.16 1.62
C GLU A 137 -12.96 -58.87 2.09
N VAL A 138 -12.46 -57.69 1.67
CA VAL A 138 -13.01 -56.38 2.07
C VAL A 138 -14.46 -56.22 1.60
N SER A 139 -15.39 -55.97 2.53
CA SER A 139 -16.76 -55.60 2.18
C SER A 139 -16.79 -54.22 1.53
N ILE A 140 -17.21 -54.16 0.25
CA ILE A 140 -17.35 -52.88 -0.47
C ILE A 140 -18.47 -52.04 0.16
N GLU A 141 -19.52 -52.69 0.65
CA GLU A 141 -20.67 -52.03 1.28
C GLU A 141 -20.24 -51.31 2.57
N ASP A 142 -19.53 -52.00 3.45
CA ASP A 142 -19.05 -51.41 4.72
C ASP A 142 -18.02 -50.30 4.46
N LEU A 143 -17.07 -50.53 3.54
CA LEU A 143 -16.11 -49.51 3.14
C LEU A 143 -16.80 -48.27 2.54
N SER A 144 -17.82 -48.48 1.71
CA SER A 144 -18.57 -47.36 1.11
C SER A 144 -19.33 -46.58 2.17
N ALA A 145 -19.98 -47.26 3.13
CA ALA A 145 -20.70 -46.61 4.22
C ALA A 145 -19.78 -45.71 5.07
N GLU A 146 -18.59 -46.19 5.40
CA GLU A 146 -17.58 -45.43 6.15
C GLU A 146 -17.01 -44.26 5.33
N VAL A 147 -16.81 -44.44 4.02
CA VAL A 147 -16.42 -43.36 3.11
C VAL A 147 -17.52 -42.30 2.97
N ASP A 148 -18.80 -42.68 2.97
CA ASP A 148 -19.92 -41.75 2.92
C ASP A 148 -20.01 -40.90 4.19
N GLN A 149 -19.79 -41.49 5.37
CA GLN A 149 -19.68 -40.73 6.62
C GLN A 149 -18.47 -39.79 6.60
N PHE A 150 -17.31 -40.27 6.14
CA PHE A 150 -16.13 -39.43 5.95
C PHE A 150 -16.43 -38.23 5.02
N LEU A 151 -17.10 -38.46 3.89
CA LEU A 151 -17.44 -37.42 2.93
C LEU A 151 -18.36 -36.36 3.54
N PHE A 152 -19.40 -36.78 4.26
CA PHE A 152 -20.34 -35.87 4.90
C PHE A 152 -19.64 -34.93 5.91
N ILE A 153 -18.75 -35.48 6.75
CA ILE A 153 -18.00 -34.69 7.71
C ILE A 153 -16.95 -33.80 7.00
N MET A 154 -16.26 -34.32 5.98
CA MET A 154 -15.29 -33.56 5.22
C MET A 154 -15.93 -32.40 4.43
N ASP A 155 -17.15 -32.58 3.91
CA ASP A 155 -17.94 -31.49 3.31
C ASP A 155 -18.24 -30.39 4.33
N THR A 156 -18.55 -30.78 5.57
CA THR A 156 -18.76 -29.84 6.68
C THR A 156 -17.48 -29.07 6.98
N ILE A 157 -16.33 -29.75 7.07
CA ILE A 157 -15.01 -29.13 7.30
C ILE A 157 -14.65 -28.16 6.17
N VAL A 158 -14.80 -28.57 4.91
CA VAL A 158 -14.55 -27.72 3.73
C VAL A 158 -15.43 -26.47 3.78
N THR A 159 -16.71 -26.63 4.12
CA THR A 159 -17.65 -25.52 4.25
C THR A 159 -17.27 -24.58 5.40
N GLN A 160 -16.79 -25.11 6.53
CA GLN A 160 -16.29 -24.30 7.64
C GLN A 160 -15.05 -23.49 7.25
N PHE A 161 -14.10 -24.08 6.52
CA PHE A 161 -12.96 -23.34 5.98
C PHE A 161 -13.39 -22.23 5.01
N GLN A 162 -14.35 -22.51 4.12
CA GLN A 162 -14.90 -21.50 3.22
C GLN A 162 -15.55 -20.35 3.99
N LYS A 163 -16.41 -20.65 4.97
CA LYS A 163 -17.08 -19.63 5.79
C LYS A 163 -16.10 -18.78 6.60
N ALA A 164 -15.05 -19.40 7.16
CA ALA A 164 -14.01 -18.68 7.88
C ALA A 164 -13.31 -17.68 6.95
N SER A 165 -12.86 -18.13 5.77
CA SER A 165 -12.22 -17.26 4.79
C SER A 165 -13.14 -16.14 4.29
N GLU A 166 -14.41 -16.44 4.01
CA GLU A 166 -15.39 -15.42 3.60
C GLU A 166 -15.66 -14.37 4.69
N LYS A 167 -15.66 -14.78 5.96
CA LYS A 167 -15.83 -13.86 7.09
C LYS A 167 -14.64 -12.91 7.20
N ASP A 168 -13.43 -13.43 7.07
CA ASP A 168 -12.21 -12.65 7.14
C ASP A 168 -12.12 -11.66 5.96
N ILE A 169 -12.48 -12.09 4.75
CA ILE A 169 -12.59 -11.22 3.57
C ILE A 169 -13.59 -10.08 3.82
N LYS A 170 -14.79 -10.37 4.34
CA LYS A 170 -15.79 -9.33 4.62
C LYS A 170 -15.30 -8.32 5.66
N ALA A 171 -14.64 -8.77 6.71
CA ALA A 171 -14.05 -7.86 7.71
C ALA A 171 -12.98 -6.96 7.07
N LEU A 172 -12.12 -7.51 6.22
CA LEU A 172 -11.08 -6.76 5.52
C LEU A 172 -11.65 -5.73 4.55
N MET A 173 -12.73 -6.06 3.82
CA MET A 173 -13.41 -5.11 2.92
C MET A 173 -14.00 -3.90 3.68
N ILE A 174 -14.54 -4.12 4.89
CA ILE A 174 -15.08 -3.04 5.73
C ILE A 174 -13.93 -2.12 6.19
N ILE A 175 -12.85 -2.71 6.70
CA ILE A 175 -11.66 -1.95 7.14
C ILE A 175 -11.06 -1.14 5.99
N GLU A 176 -10.97 -1.73 4.79
CA GLU A 176 -10.46 -1.04 3.60
C GLU A 176 -11.32 0.19 3.28
N LEU A 177 -12.64 0.02 3.27
CA LEU A 177 -13.57 1.12 2.99
C LEU A 177 -13.44 2.25 4.03
N GLU A 178 -13.38 1.89 5.31
CA GLU A 178 -13.19 2.87 6.40
C GLU A 178 -11.89 3.64 6.25
N LEU A 179 -10.78 2.95 5.94
CA LEU A 179 -9.48 3.58 5.72
C LEU A 179 -9.46 4.47 4.47
N ALA A 180 -10.14 4.08 3.39
CA ALA A 180 -10.25 4.88 2.18
C ALA A 180 -11.02 6.18 2.46
N VAL A 181 -12.16 6.08 3.15
CA VAL A 181 -12.96 7.26 3.57
C VAL A 181 -12.14 8.16 4.50
N PHE A 182 -11.47 7.58 5.49
CA PHE A 182 -10.63 8.33 6.42
C PHE A 182 -9.46 9.04 5.72
N SER A 183 -8.81 8.36 4.77
CA SER A 183 -7.75 8.93 3.94
C SER A 183 -8.25 10.12 3.14
N LEU A 184 -9.43 10.02 2.53
CA LEU A 184 -10.04 11.12 1.79
C LEU A 184 -10.34 12.32 2.71
N VAL A 185 -10.87 12.07 3.91
CA VAL A 185 -11.13 13.13 4.90
C VAL A 185 -9.83 13.84 5.29
N ILE A 186 -8.74 13.11 5.53
CA ILE A 186 -7.42 13.69 5.81
C ILE A 186 -6.99 14.62 4.67
N LEU A 187 -7.07 14.16 3.42
CA LEU A 187 -6.68 14.98 2.26
C LEU A 187 -7.53 16.24 2.12
N ILE A 188 -8.85 16.14 2.35
CA ILE A 188 -9.73 17.30 2.36
C ILE A 188 -9.28 18.30 3.43
N VAL A 189 -9.05 17.84 4.67
CA VAL A 189 -8.56 18.69 5.75
C VAL A 189 -7.22 19.33 5.40
N GLU A 190 -6.28 18.59 4.83
CA GLU A 190 -4.99 19.13 4.39
C GLU A 190 -5.15 20.22 3.32
N ILE A 191 -6.02 20.01 2.33
CA ILE A 191 -6.25 20.99 1.28
C ILE A 191 -6.81 22.29 1.86
N PHE A 192 -7.85 22.20 2.70
CA PHE A 192 -8.51 23.38 3.26
C PHE A 192 -7.65 24.13 4.27
N PHE A 193 -6.97 23.42 5.17
CA PHE A 193 -6.25 24.04 6.30
C PHE A 193 -4.76 24.26 6.05
N PHE A 194 -4.12 23.52 5.13
CA PHE A 194 -2.67 23.62 4.91
C PHE A 194 -2.34 24.13 3.52
N ILE A 195 -2.97 23.62 2.46
CA ILE A 195 -2.64 24.00 1.08
C ILE A 195 -3.19 25.38 0.71
N ASN A 196 -4.49 25.61 0.91
CA ASN A 196 -5.12 26.88 0.55
C ASN A 196 -4.46 28.09 1.25
N PRO A 197 -4.17 28.05 2.56
CA PRO A 197 -3.45 29.16 3.21
C PRO A 197 -2.04 29.36 2.68
N SER A 198 -1.33 28.28 2.34
CA SER A 198 0.03 28.37 1.78
C SER A 198 0.05 28.95 0.38
N ILE A 199 -0.88 28.55 -0.49
CA ILE A 199 -1.04 29.18 -1.81
C ILE A 199 -1.28 30.67 -1.65
N LYS A 200 -2.21 31.07 -0.77
CA LYS A 200 -2.50 32.50 -0.51
C LYS A 200 -1.25 33.24 -0.03
N LYS A 201 -0.45 32.66 0.86
CA LYS A 201 0.80 33.26 1.36
C LYS A 201 1.80 33.47 0.23
N ILE A 202 2.00 32.46 -0.62
CA ILE A 202 2.90 32.54 -1.79
C ILE A 202 2.42 33.59 -2.78
N THR A 203 1.12 33.66 -3.09
CA THR A 203 0.56 34.68 -3.99
C THR A 203 0.79 36.09 -3.45
N VAL A 204 0.61 36.31 -2.15
CA VAL A 204 0.88 37.61 -1.52
C VAL A 204 2.37 37.95 -1.56
N GLN A 205 3.26 36.99 -1.30
CA GLN A 205 4.71 37.20 -1.39
C GLN A 205 5.14 37.52 -2.82
N ASN A 206 4.67 36.77 -3.81
CA ASN A 206 4.94 37.03 -5.22
C ASN A 206 4.42 38.40 -5.68
N LYS A 207 3.24 38.83 -5.20
CA LYS A 207 2.71 40.16 -5.50
C LYS A 207 3.63 41.25 -4.94
N LYS A 208 4.09 41.11 -3.68
CA LYS A 208 5.03 42.06 -3.06
C LYS A 208 6.38 42.10 -3.78
N LEU A 209 6.92 40.95 -4.16
CA LEU A 209 8.17 40.87 -4.93
C LEU A 209 8.01 41.56 -6.30
N LYS A 210 6.88 41.33 -6.97
CA LYS A 210 6.56 42.00 -8.24
C LYS A 210 6.44 43.51 -8.09
N GLU A 211 5.84 44.00 -7.01
CA GLU A 211 5.71 45.43 -6.71
C GLU A 211 7.08 46.07 -6.44
N ILE A 212 7.93 45.44 -5.63
CA ILE A 212 9.31 45.89 -5.38
C ILE A 212 10.11 45.94 -6.69
N SER A 213 10.08 44.87 -7.47
CA SER A 213 10.75 44.78 -8.77
C SER A 213 10.25 45.85 -9.75
N TRP A 214 8.94 46.13 -9.76
CA TRP A 214 8.35 47.19 -10.58
C TRP A 214 8.85 48.58 -10.17
N HIS A 215 8.87 48.90 -8.87
CA HIS A 215 9.37 50.19 -8.36
C HIS A 215 10.85 50.39 -8.67
N GLN A 216 11.68 49.37 -8.46
CA GLN A 216 13.11 49.44 -8.77
C GLN A 216 13.34 49.65 -10.27
N THR A 217 12.62 48.92 -11.12
CA THR A 217 12.69 49.08 -12.58
C THR A 217 12.24 50.48 -13.02
N HIS A 218 11.20 51.02 -12.40
CA HIS A 218 10.69 52.35 -12.74
C HIS A 218 11.67 53.45 -12.31
N ALA A 219 12.21 53.38 -11.09
CA ALA A 219 13.23 54.30 -10.60
C ALA A 219 14.49 54.27 -11.50
N PHE A 220 14.97 53.07 -11.84
CA PHE A 220 16.10 52.90 -12.76
C PHE A 220 15.84 53.56 -14.12
N LYS A 221 14.66 53.34 -14.71
CA LYS A 221 14.28 53.98 -15.99
C LYS A 221 14.21 55.50 -15.87
N SER A 222 13.67 56.04 -14.77
CA SER A 222 13.59 57.48 -14.54
C SER A 222 14.96 58.14 -14.51
N HIS A 223 15.88 57.61 -13.70
CA HIS A 223 17.27 58.11 -13.64
C HIS A 223 17.98 58.00 -15.00
N MET A 224 17.78 56.89 -15.72
CA MET A 224 18.31 56.71 -17.08
C MET A 224 17.78 57.79 -18.06
N THR A 225 16.50 58.14 -17.98
CA THR A 225 15.91 59.21 -18.79
C THR A 225 16.51 60.58 -18.43
N ASN A 226 16.67 60.88 -17.14
CA ASN A 226 17.29 62.14 -16.70
C ASN A 226 18.73 62.27 -17.19
N ILE A 227 19.53 61.21 -17.07
CA ILE A 227 20.91 61.17 -17.59
C ILE A 227 20.93 61.44 -19.10
N LYS A 228 20.04 60.81 -19.87
CA LYS A 228 19.93 61.04 -21.32
C LYS A 228 19.58 62.50 -21.64
N ASN A 229 18.64 63.09 -20.88
CA ASN A 229 18.22 64.48 -21.05
C ASN A 229 19.35 65.46 -20.72
N PHE A 230 20.01 65.31 -19.56
CA PHE A 230 21.12 66.17 -19.18
C PHE A 230 22.31 66.05 -20.14
N ASN A 231 22.61 64.84 -20.62
CA ASN A 231 23.65 64.64 -21.64
C ASN A 231 23.31 65.35 -22.96
N HIS A 232 22.04 65.35 -23.37
CA HIS A 232 21.60 66.10 -24.54
C HIS A 232 21.76 67.62 -24.35
N VAL A 233 21.32 68.17 -23.22
CA VAL A 233 21.45 69.60 -22.90
C VAL A 233 22.92 70.02 -22.81
N LEU A 234 23.78 69.19 -22.22
CA LEU A 234 25.22 69.42 -22.12
C LEU A 234 25.89 69.59 -23.48
N GLY A 235 25.42 68.85 -24.50
CA GLY A 235 25.91 68.93 -25.88
C GLY A 235 25.56 70.24 -26.59
N ILE A 236 24.55 70.98 -26.12
CA ILE A 236 24.03 72.20 -26.77
C ILE A 236 24.36 73.48 -25.97
N GLU A 237 24.50 73.37 -24.64
CA GLU A 237 24.84 74.50 -23.77
C GLU A 237 26.20 75.12 -24.16
N LYS A 238 26.31 76.45 -24.06
CA LYS A 238 27.53 77.21 -24.39
C LYS A 238 28.14 77.89 -23.17
N ASN A 239 27.34 78.18 -22.15
CA ASN A 239 27.82 78.79 -20.91
C ASN A 239 28.59 77.78 -20.05
N MET A 240 29.85 78.11 -19.73
CA MET A 240 30.75 77.22 -19.01
C MET A 240 30.31 76.94 -17.56
N GLU A 241 29.67 77.90 -16.89
CA GLU A 241 29.16 77.71 -15.54
C GLU A 241 27.94 76.79 -15.53
N HIS A 242 27.00 76.97 -16.45
CA HIS A 242 25.86 76.05 -16.61
C HIS A 242 26.29 74.63 -16.99
N LYS A 243 27.36 74.48 -17.80
CA LYS A 243 27.93 73.15 -18.10
C LYS A 243 28.43 72.44 -16.85
N LYS A 244 29.14 73.14 -15.95
CA LYS A 244 29.60 72.58 -14.68
C LYS A 244 28.42 72.15 -13.81
N GLU A 245 27.36 72.95 -13.77
CA GLU A 245 26.13 72.62 -13.05
C GLU A 245 25.44 71.37 -13.62
N ILE A 246 25.28 71.27 -14.95
CA ILE A 246 24.71 70.09 -15.62
C ILE A 246 25.56 68.83 -15.36
N ILE A 247 26.89 68.94 -15.38
CA ILE A 247 27.79 67.83 -15.02
C ILE A 247 27.55 67.40 -13.58
N SER A 248 27.35 68.33 -12.65
CA SER A 248 27.04 67.99 -11.26
C SER A 248 25.71 67.23 -11.11
N PHE A 249 24.68 67.60 -11.89
CA PHE A 249 23.41 66.87 -11.93
C PHE A 249 23.56 65.48 -12.57
N LEU A 250 24.34 65.36 -13.64
CA LEU A 250 24.68 64.06 -14.24
C LEU A 250 25.37 63.13 -13.24
N MET A 251 26.37 63.63 -12.52
CA MET A 251 27.08 62.84 -11.50
C MET A 251 26.14 62.41 -10.37
N LYS A 252 25.19 63.27 -9.97
CA LYS A 252 24.18 62.92 -8.98
C LYS A 252 23.24 61.82 -9.46
N GLU A 253 22.68 61.95 -10.67
CA GLU A 253 21.79 60.93 -11.25
C GLU A 253 22.52 59.60 -11.48
N LEU A 254 23.79 59.63 -11.88
CA LEU A 254 24.61 58.42 -12.02
C LEU A 254 24.81 57.71 -10.68
N LYS A 255 25.04 58.47 -9.60
CA LYS A 255 25.15 57.92 -8.24
C LYS A 255 23.83 57.32 -7.77
N ASP A 256 22.72 58.02 -7.97
CA ASP A 256 21.39 57.52 -7.58
C ASP A 256 20.99 56.27 -8.41
N LEU A 257 21.34 56.24 -9.70
CA LEU A 257 21.18 55.06 -10.57
C LEU A 257 22.01 53.87 -10.09
N GLU A 258 23.27 54.10 -9.68
CA GLU A 258 24.15 53.09 -9.12
C GLU A 258 23.56 52.51 -7.82
N ASP A 259 23.01 53.36 -6.94
CA ASP A 259 22.34 52.91 -5.72
C ASP A 259 21.11 52.05 -6.00
N VAL A 260 20.26 52.44 -6.97
CA VAL A 260 19.10 51.63 -7.40
C VAL A 260 19.56 50.30 -8.00
N SER A 261 20.57 50.31 -8.87
CA SER A 261 21.17 49.12 -9.47
C SER A 261 21.72 48.16 -8.41
N ASN A 262 22.48 48.67 -7.44
CA ASN A 262 23.00 47.91 -6.31
C ASN A 262 21.87 47.29 -5.47
N ASN A 263 20.77 48.01 -5.28
CA ASN A 263 19.60 47.48 -4.58
C ASN A 263 18.88 46.38 -5.37
N MET A 264 18.81 46.48 -6.71
CA MET A 264 18.28 45.41 -7.58
C MET A 264 19.13 44.14 -7.50
N VAL A 265 20.46 44.29 -7.55
CA VAL A 265 21.40 43.15 -7.42
C VAL A 265 21.25 42.49 -6.04
N LYS A 266 21.24 43.28 -4.96
CA LYS A 266 21.04 42.76 -3.58
C LYS A 266 19.70 42.04 -3.38
N SER A 267 18.63 42.46 -4.08
CA SER A 267 17.35 41.74 -4.00
C SER A 267 17.40 40.38 -4.67
N LEU A 268 18.22 40.19 -5.71
CA LEU A 268 18.41 38.90 -6.39
C LEU A 268 19.30 37.94 -5.57
N GLU A 269 20.31 38.45 -4.87
CA GLU A 269 21.20 37.64 -4.02
C GLU A 269 20.50 37.08 -2.78
N LYS A 270 19.45 37.75 -2.28
CA LYS A 270 18.66 37.27 -1.12
C LYS A 270 17.66 36.16 -1.47
N GLU A 271 17.47 35.84 -2.75
CA GLU A 271 16.55 34.80 -3.22
C GLU A 271 17.23 33.42 -3.42
N GLN A 272 18.56 33.32 -3.29
CA GLN A 272 19.34 32.07 -3.28
C GLN A 272 19.56 31.53 -1.86
#